data_AF-A0A8T4FIR7-F1
#
_entry.id   AF-A0A8T4FIR7-F1
#
_cell.length_a   1.000
_cell.length_b   1.000
_cell.length_c   1.000
_cell.angle_alpha   90.00
_cell.angle_beta   90.00
_cell.angle_gamma   90.00
#
_symmetry.space_group_name_H-M   'P 1'
#
loop_
_entity.id
_entity.type
_entity.pdbx_description
1 polymer ?
#
loop_
_entity_poly.entity_id
_entity_poly.type
_entity_poly.pdbx_seq_one_letter_code
_entity_poly.pdbx_strand_id
1 'polypeptide(L)'
;MTENLVYRLGQNCEIEDIEVGKTYEVKVQGFAKFGTFVYLNNRIKGLIHISNVKSDHKEGDTLYVYVKNIRDNGNIDLEEVRAPADFEIKTVSRKAAPLRLCDLKNRVGRNVMLDVEVAQIKQTSGPTIFTLVDETGSENAAAFTEAGKRSYPEVELGDMVSVSGEVMMRNGQLQIEVSHMEVLTEEEMEAVRKRIAEATEERAKPKDMPFLIESEVLEKLKPEMQKVAQIIRKAIFTNQPIVLRHHADADGIVAAVSVEKAILALIRDEGGDQDTESHLFKRAPSKAPFYEIEDVTRDLDFALRDNVRFGQKLPLILMMDNGSTEEDEPSYKVAQIYGLPIVVVDHHHPDESTDQYLVAHVNPYHVGGDFGVTAGMLGAELARMIHPG
;
A
#
# COMPACT_ATOMS: atom_id res chain seq x y z
N MET A 1 35.10 29.29 -3.89
CA MET A 1 35.36 28.04 -3.15
C MET A 1 34.89 26.93 -4.07
N THR A 2 35.79 26.35 -4.87
CA THR A 2 35.47 25.18 -5.69
C THR A 2 35.46 23.96 -4.78
N GLU A 3 34.30 23.36 -4.61
CA GLU A 3 34.10 22.15 -3.81
C GLU A 3 35.05 21.04 -4.29
N ASN A 4 35.93 20.55 -3.42
CA ASN A 4 36.80 19.41 -3.70
C ASN A 4 36.01 18.09 -3.52
N LEU A 5 35.01 17.87 -4.37
CA LEU A 5 34.23 16.63 -4.39
C LEU A 5 34.62 15.76 -5.59
N VAL A 6 34.92 14.50 -5.30
CA VAL A 6 35.16 13.46 -6.31
C VAL A 6 34.06 12.41 -6.17
N TYR A 7 33.52 11.97 -7.30
CA TYR A 7 32.43 11.01 -7.32
C TYR A 7 32.96 9.62 -7.64
N ARG A 8 32.49 8.59 -6.93
CA ARG A 8 32.73 7.20 -7.29
C ARG A 8 31.43 6.61 -7.81
N LEU A 9 31.41 6.18 -9.06
CA LEU A 9 30.19 5.64 -9.67
C LEU A 9 29.94 4.21 -9.19
N GLY A 10 28.73 3.94 -8.69
CA GLY A 10 28.30 2.65 -8.24
C GLY A 10 28.16 1.65 -9.39
N GLN A 11 28.19 0.36 -9.07
CA GLN A 11 28.13 -0.72 -10.08
C GLN A 11 26.78 -0.81 -10.80
N ASN A 12 25.72 -0.28 -10.19
CA ASN A 12 24.36 -0.30 -10.73
C ASN A 12 24.00 0.96 -11.53
N CYS A 13 24.92 1.92 -11.61
CA CYS A 13 24.71 3.17 -12.33
C CYS A 13 24.85 3.01 -13.85
N GLU A 14 24.04 3.79 -14.56
CA GLU A 14 24.03 3.94 -16.02
C GLU A 14 24.62 5.30 -16.43
N ILE A 15 24.70 5.54 -17.74
CA ILE A 15 25.30 6.77 -18.29
C ILE A 15 24.53 8.01 -17.83
N GLU A 16 23.21 7.89 -17.62
CA GLU A 16 22.37 8.99 -17.13
C GLU A 16 22.74 9.46 -15.71
N ASP A 17 23.37 8.61 -14.89
CA ASP A 17 23.78 8.95 -13.52
C ASP A 17 25.11 9.75 -13.49
N ILE A 18 25.70 10.02 -14.67
CA ILE A 18 26.93 10.78 -14.81
C ILE A 18 26.59 12.21 -15.19
N GLU A 19 27.00 13.16 -14.36
CA GLU A 19 26.77 14.57 -14.65
C GLU A 19 28.00 15.21 -15.29
N VAL A 20 27.76 15.96 -16.37
CA VAL A 20 28.77 16.81 -16.99
C VAL A 20 29.22 17.88 -16.00
N GLY A 21 30.53 18.10 -15.91
CA GLY A 21 31.12 19.09 -15.03
C GLY A 21 31.54 18.59 -13.65
N LYS A 22 31.39 17.29 -13.37
CA LYS A 22 31.86 16.64 -12.15
C LYS A 22 33.14 15.82 -12.39
N THR A 23 33.90 15.58 -11.31
CA THR A 23 35.11 14.77 -11.32
C THR A 23 34.81 13.38 -10.76
N TYR A 24 35.19 12.32 -11.49
CA TYR A 24 34.98 10.94 -11.09
C TYR A 24 36.29 10.19 -10.87
N GLU A 25 36.28 9.27 -9.92
CA GLU A 25 37.33 8.24 -9.76
C GLU A 25 37.08 7.12 -10.78
N VAL A 26 38.12 6.77 -11.55
CA VAL A 26 38.04 5.77 -12.63
C VAL A 26 39.24 4.84 -12.61
N LYS A 27 39.14 3.68 -13.28
CA LYS A 27 40.26 2.74 -13.43
C LYS A 27 40.70 2.62 -14.89
N VAL A 28 41.99 2.60 -15.14
CA VAL A 28 42.53 2.41 -16.50
C VAL A 28 42.22 1.00 -17.00
N GLN A 29 41.55 0.93 -18.15
CA GLN A 29 41.27 -0.32 -18.86
C GLN A 29 42.41 -0.68 -19.80
N GLY A 30 42.93 0.29 -20.56
CA GLY A 30 43.90 0.04 -21.63
C GLY A 30 44.15 1.25 -22.51
N PHE A 31 45.11 1.12 -23.43
CA PHE A 31 45.63 2.25 -24.20
C PHE A 31 45.42 2.06 -25.71
N ALA A 32 45.16 3.15 -26.42
CA ALA A 32 45.08 3.21 -27.87
C ALA A 32 45.89 4.41 -28.40
N LYS A 33 46.17 4.42 -29.72
CA LYS A 33 46.95 5.48 -30.37
C LYS A 33 46.35 6.89 -30.21
N PHE A 34 45.05 6.99 -29.91
CA PHE A 34 44.30 8.23 -29.82
C PHE A 34 43.85 8.57 -28.39
N GLY A 35 44.15 7.74 -27.38
CA GLY A 35 43.74 8.00 -26.01
C GLY A 35 43.78 6.78 -25.09
N THR A 36 43.37 7.00 -23.84
CA THR A 36 43.31 6.00 -22.77
C THR A 36 41.86 5.66 -22.46
N PHE A 37 41.54 4.36 -22.46
CA PHE A 37 40.22 3.88 -22.04
C PHE A 37 40.20 3.67 -20.53
N VAL A 38 39.13 4.12 -19.90
CA VAL A 38 38.91 4.00 -18.45
C VAL A 38 37.52 3.46 -18.16
N TYR A 39 37.41 2.72 -17.06
CA TYR A 39 36.15 2.27 -16.49
C TYR A 39 35.68 3.27 -15.44
N LEU A 40 34.49 3.83 -15.64
CA LEU A 40 33.79 4.59 -14.61
C LEU A 40 33.11 3.65 -13.61
N ASN A 41 32.59 2.52 -14.10
CA ASN A 41 32.23 1.33 -13.33
C ASN A 41 32.46 0.09 -14.20
N ASN A 42 32.04 -1.11 -13.76
CA ASN A 42 32.29 -2.35 -14.53
C ASN A 42 31.55 -2.40 -15.88
N ARG A 43 30.62 -1.48 -16.16
CA ARG A 43 29.78 -1.46 -17.37
C ARG A 43 30.08 -0.28 -18.29
N ILE A 44 30.44 0.88 -17.72
CA ILE A 44 30.60 2.13 -18.45
C ILE A 44 32.07 2.39 -18.73
N LYS A 45 32.38 2.54 -20.02
CA LYS A 45 33.69 2.89 -20.54
C LYS A 45 33.71 4.36 -20.95
N GLY A 46 34.75 5.08 -20.54
CA GLY A 46 35.04 6.43 -21.01
C GLY A 46 36.36 6.46 -21.78
N LEU A 47 36.56 7.52 -22.56
CA LEU A 47 37.78 7.75 -23.32
C LEU A 47 38.40 9.08 -22.91
N ILE A 48 39.67 9.04 -22.49
CA ILE A 48 40.50 10.23 -22.32
C ILE A 48 41.29 10.40 -23.63
N HIS A 49 41.00 11.45 -24.39
CA HIS A 49 41.76 11.75 -25.62
C HIS A 49 43.23 12.02 -25.29
N ILE A 50 44.17 11.67 -26.18
CA ILE A 50 45.62 11.78 -25.94
C ILE A 50 46.08 13.19 -25.52
N SER A 51 45.43 14.24 -26.02
CA SER A 51 45.71 15.63 -25.63
C SER A 51 45.35 15.98 -24.19
N ASN A 52 44.51 15.15 -23.55
CA ASN A 52 43.97 15.36 -22.21
C ASN A 52 44.58 14.39 -21.17
N VAL A 53 45.51 13.52 -21.59
CA VAL A 53 46.29 12.66 -20.70
C VAL A 53 47.47 13.47 -20.16
N LYS A 54 47.59 13.57 -18.83
CA LYS A 54 48.58 14.42 -18.16
C LYS A 54 49.75 13.63 -17.57
N SER A 55 49.60 12.32 -17.40
CA SER A 55 50.62 11.44 -16.84
C SER A 55 50.70 10.11 -17.61
N ASP A 56 51.84 9.42 -17.50
CA ASP A 56 51.96 8.03 -17.94
C ASP A 56 51.32 7.11 -16.90
N HIS A 57 50.43 6.22 -17.37
CA HIS A 57 49.68 5.29 -16.52
C HIS A 57 49.87 3.85 -16.98
N LYS A 58 49.48 2.90 -16.14
CA LYS A 58 49.41 1.47 -16.43
C LYS A 58 47.97 0.98 -16.31
N GLU A 59 47.69 -0.18 -16.91
CA GLU A 59 46.39 -0.83 -16.75
C GLU A 59 46.13 -1.14 -15.26
N GLY A 60 44.92 -0.80 -14.79
CA GLY A 60 44.52 -0.93 -13.40
C GLY A 60 44.77 0.29 -12.51
N ASP A 61 45.50 1.30 -12.99
CA ASP A 61 45.73 2.52 -12.21
C ASP A 61 44.43 3.30 -11.97
N THR A 62 44.32 3.92 -10.78
CA THR A 62 43.20 4.78 -10.42
C THR A 62 43.49 6.22 -10.85
N LEU A 63 42.59 6.80 -11.64
CA LEU A 63 42.67 8.18 -12.13
C LEU A 63 41.47 9.00 -11.67
N TYR A 64 41.65 10.31 -11.71
CA TYR A 64 40.57 11.27 -11.52
C TYR A 64 40.30 11.98 -12.84
N VAL A 65 39.07 11.93 -13.31
CA VAL A 65 38.68 12.47 -14.62
C VAL A 65 37.53 13.44 -14.48
N TYR A 66 37.65 14.57 -15.16
CA TYR A 66 36.58 15.54 -15.31
C TYR A 66 35.73 15.20 -16.54
N VAL A 67 34.41 15.12 -16.36
CA VAL A 67 33.47 14.83 -17.45
C VAL A 67 33.21 16.12 -18.22
N LYS A 68 33.79 16.24 -19.43
CA LYS A 68 33.59 17.41 -20.28
C LYS A 68 32.26 17.41 -21.00
N ASN A 69 31.89 16.25 -21.53
CA ASN A 69 30.66 16.09 -22.30
C ASN A 69 30.27 14.62 -22.38
N ILE A 70 28.97 14.37 -22.56
CA ILE A 70 28.40 13.07 -22.89
C ILE A 70 27.70 13.25 -24.24
N ARG A 71 28.15 12.54 -25.26
CA ARG A 71 27.61 12.66 -26.62
C ARG A 71 26.36 11.80 -26.77
N ASP A 72 25.51 12.12 -27.75
CA ASP A 72 24.27 11.39 -28.05
C ASP A 72 24.48 9.90 -28.39
N ASN A 73 25.70 9.51 -28.78
CA ASN A 73 26.07 8.13 -29.06
C ASN A 73 26.58 7.35 -27.82
N GLY A 74 26.49 7.93 -26.62
CA GLY A 74 26.94 7.32 -25.36
C GLY A 74 28.44 7.44 -25.09
N ASN A 75 29.22 8.08 -25.96
CA ASN A 75 30.65 8.32 -25.69
C ASN A 75 30.83 9.46 -24.68
N ILE A 76 31.67 9.21 -23.67
CA ILE A 76 31.98 10.16 -22.61
C ILE A 76 33.36 10.75 -22.87
N ASP A 77 33.40 12.06 -23.09
CA ASP A 77 34.64 12.82 -23.27
C ASP A 77 35.23 13.20 -21.91
N LEU A 78 36.39 12.63 -21.60
CA LEU A 78 37.05 12.79 -20.31
C LEU A 78 38.33 13.62 -20.42
N GLU A 79 38.64 14.38 -19.37
CA GLU A 79 39.94 15.00 -19.15
C GLU A 79 40.55 14.54 -17.84
N GLU A 80 41.83 14.14 -17.87
CA GLU A 80 42.55 13.80 -16.65
C GLU A 80 42.78 15.06 -15.79
N VAL A 81 42.44 14.98 -14.51
CA VAL A 81 42.73 16.01 -13.52
C VAL A 81 43.66 15.45 -12.46
N ARG A 82 44.53 16.31 -11.92
CA ARG A 82 45.35 15.91 -10.76
C ARG A 82 44.43 15.70 -9.57
N ALA A 83 44.75 14.70 -8.75
CA ALA A 83 44.09 14.50 -7.47
C ALA A 83 44.11 15.82 -6.68
N PRO A 84 42.95 16.36 -6.24
CA PRO A 84 42.93 17.52 -5.36
C PRO A 84 43.69 17.21 -4.07
N ALA A 85 44.29 18.22 -3.43
CA ALA A 85 45.09 18.00 -2.22
C ALA A 85 44.24 17.50 -1.04
N ASP A 86 42.97 17.93 -0.95
CA ASP A 86 42.00 17.52 0.06
C ASP A 86 40.63 17.31 -0.60
N PHE A 87 40.22 16.08 -0.90
CA PHE A 87 38.91 15.78 -1.50
C PHE A 87 38.11 14.73 -0.74
N GLU A 88 36.79 14.84 -0.82
CA GLU A 88 35.86 13.85 -0.31
C GLU A 88 35.33 12.99 -1.47
N ILE A 89 35.26 11.67 -1.25
CA ILE A 89 34.69 10.74 -2.24
C ILE A 89 33.22 10.51 -1.92
N LYS A 90 32.32 11.00 -2.78
CA LYS A 90 30.89 10.71 -2.72
C LYS A 90 30.54 9.57 -3.67
N THR A 91 30.03 8.46 -3.14
CA THR A 91 29.59 7.35 -3.99
C THR A 91 28.21 7.68 -4.58
N VAL A 92 28.09 7.60 -5.90
CA VAL A 92 26.82 7.72 -6.63
C VAL A 92 26.26 6.32 -6.79
N SER A 93 25.06 6.06 -6.30
CA SER A 93 24.37 4.78 -6.48
C SER A 93 23.02 5.03 -7.14
N ARG A 94 22.74 4.33 -8.24
CA ARG A 94 21.39 4.26 -8.80
C ARG A 94 20.54 3.42 -7.85
N LYS A 95 19.48 4.00 -7.28
CA LYS A 95 18.44 3.22 -6.61
C LYS A 95 17.88 2.26 -7.67
N ALA A 96 17.97 0.96 -7.42
CA ALA A 96 17.31 0.00 -8.30
C ALA A 96 15.81 0.28 -8.26
N ALA A 97 15.11 0.19 -9.39
CA ALA A 97 13.66 0.34 -9.37
C ALA A 97 13.08 -0.73 -8.40
N PRO A 98 12.21 -0.33 -7.46
CA PRO A 98 11.63 -1.26 -6.51
C PRO A 98 10.82 -2.31 -7.27
N LEU A 99 11.04 -3.57 -6.91
CA LEU A 99 10.26 -4.71 -7.40
C LEU A 99 8.95 -4.84 -6.60
N ARG A 100 8.06 -5.71 -7.09
CA ARG A 100 6.85 -6.13 -6.37
C ARG A 100 7.08 -7.46 -5.67
N LEU A 101 6.35 -7.70 -4.58
CA LEU A 101 6.42 -8.94 -3.81
C LEU A 101 6.05 -10.17 -4.65
N CYS A 102 5.08 -10.06 -5.57
CA CYS A 102 4.73 -11.17 -6.47
C CYS A 102 5.88 -11.65 -7.36
N ASP A 103 6.85 -10.78 -7.67
CA ASP A 103 7.97 -11.09 -8.56
C ASP A 103 9.11 -11.82 -7.85
N LEU A 104 9.08 -11.89 -6.51
CA LEU A 104 10.15 -12.49 -5.71
C LEU A 104 10.37 -13.97 -6.01
N LYS A 105 9.30 -14.71 -6.36
CA LYS A 105 9.39 -16.12 -6.78
C LYS A 105 10.37 -16.34 -7.94
N ASN A 106 10.50 -15.36 -8.83
CA ASN A 106 11.38 -15.40 -10.00
C ASN A 106 12.78 -14.82 -9.73
N ARG A 107 13.10 -14.50 -8.48
CA ARG A 107 14.30 -13.78 -8.06
C ARG A 107 15.04 -14.42 -6.88
N VAL A 108 14.73 -15.68 -6.55
CA VAL A 108 15.44 -16.45 -5.51
C VAL A 108 16.95 -16.47 -5.79
N GLY A 109 17.75 -16.18 -4.77
CA GLY A 109 19.22 -16.06 -4.80
C GLY A 109 19.73 -14.75 -5.40
N ARG A 110 18.88 -13.72 -5.51
CA ARG A 110 19.27 -12.39 -6.02
C ARG A 110 18.94 -11.31 -5.00
N ASN A 111 19.73 -10.24 -5.02
CA ASN A 111 19.40 -9.02 -4.29
C ASN A 111 18.28 -8.26 -5.00
N VAL A 112 17.30 -7.83 -4.22
CA VAL A 112 16.15 -7.04 -4.65
C VAL A 112 16.04 -5.77 -3.81
N MET A 113 15.32 -4.79 -4.33
CA MET A 113 14.89 -3.59 -3.61
C MET A 113 13.36 -3.53 -3.72
N LEU A 114 12.68 -3.16 -2.64
CA LEU A 114 11.23 -3.19 -2.52
C LEU A 114 10.78 -1.97 -1.72
N ASP A 115 9.71 -1.32 -2.16
CA ASP A 115 9.07 -0.24 -1.41
C ASP A 115 7.72 -0.76 -0.89
N VAL A 116 7.59 -0.89 0.43
CA VAL A 116 6.53 -1.70 1.07
C VAL A 116 6.07 -1.09 2.39
N GLU A 117 4.88 -1.47 2.83
CA GLU A 117 4.37 -1.18 4.18
C GLU A 117 4.79 -2.27 5.18
N VAL A 118 5.19 -1.88 6.39
CA VAL A 118 5.45 -2.81 7.49
C VAL A 118 4.15 -3.15 8.22
N ALA A 119 3.55 -4.28 7.88
CA ALA A 119 2.30 -4.73 8.49
C ALA A 119 2.48 -5.40 9.85
N GLN A 120 3.62 -6.07 10.09
CA GLN A 120 3.90 -6.73 11.36
C GLN A 120 5.40 -6.73 11.68
N ILE A 121 5.74 -6.63 12.98
CA ILE A 121 7.10 -6.76 13.49
C ILE A 121 7.10 -7.82 14.58
N LYS A 122 7.88 -8.89 14.38
CA LYS A 122 8.04 -9.99 15.33
C LYS A 122 9.51 -10.15 15.70
N GLN A 123 9.84 -9.77 16.93
CA GLN A 123 11.17 -10.02 17.49
C GLN A 123 11.28 -11.48 17.95
N THR A 124 12.28 -12.19 17.43
CA THR A 124 12.60 -13.56 17.86
C THR A 124 13.89 -13.58 18.69
N SER A 125 14.30 -14.75 19.17
CA SER A 125 15.61 -14.93 19.80
C SER A 125 16.79 -14.76 18.82
N GLY A 126 16.52 -14.80 17.51
CA GLY A 126 17.49 -14.58 16.44
C GLY A 126 17.19 -13.29 15.66
N PRO A 127 16.83 -13.37 14.36
CA PRO A 127 16.51 -12.19 13.57
C PRO A 127 15.17 -11.56 13.98
N THR A 128 15.03 -10.26 13.70
CA THR A 128 13.74 -9.58 13.71
C THR A 128 13.03 -9.91 12.40
N ILE A 129 11.81 -10.42 12.48
CA ILE A 129 10.99 -10.75 11.30
C ILE A 129 10.00 -9.61 11.07
N PHE A 130 10.05 -9.03 9.89
CA PHE A 130 9.11 -8.04 9.39
C PHE A 130 8.17 -8.72 8.39
N THR A 131 6.87 -8.48 8.50
CA THR A 131 5.90 -8.83 7.46
C THR A 131 5.66 -7.61 6.62
N LEU A 132 6.08 -7.68 5.36
CA LEU A 132 6.03 -6.61 4.39
C LEU A 132 4.81 -6.80 3.48
N VAL A 133 4.14 -5.71 3.15
CA VAL A 133 2.95 -5.71 2.30
C VAL A 133 3.12 -4.69 1.19
N ASP A 134 2.75 -5.07 -0.03
CA ASP A 134 2.67 -4.18 -1.20
C ASP A 134 1.34 -4.36 -1.93
N GLU A 135 1.19 -3.76 -3.11
CA GLU A 135 -0.03 -3.89 -3.91
C GLU A 135 -0.32 -5.31 -4.43
N THR A 136 0.60 -6.26 -4.25
CA THR A 136 0.54 -7.61 -4.82
C THR A 136 0.42 -8.72 -3.80
N GLY A 137 0.74 -8.47 -2.53
CA GLY A 137 0.60 -9.47 -1.47
C GLY A 137 1.41 -9.16 -0.22
N SER A 138 1.77 -10.20 0.52
CA SER A 138 2.58 -10.11 1.72
C SER A 138 3.69 -11.16 1.73
N GLU A 139 4.87 -10.77 2.21
CA GLU A 139 6.04 -11.65 2.33
C GLU A 139 6.86 -11.29 3.57
N ASN A 140 7.66 -12.24 4.06
CA ASN A 140 8.47 -12.03 5.25
C ASN A 140 9.89 -11.53 4.91
N ALA A 141 10.41 -10.64 5.74
CA ALA A 141 11.79 -10.18 5.70
C ALA A 141 12.47 -10.40 7.06
N ALA A 142 13.61 -11.08 7.05
CA ALA A 142 14.42 -11.33 8.22
C ALA A 142 15.59 -10.34 8.25
N ALA A 143 15.68 -9.52 9.28
CA ALA A 143 16.84 -8.69 9.54
C ALA A 143 17.60 -9.21 10.75
N PHE A 144 18.92 -9.30 10.63
CA PHE A 144 19.79 -9.73 11.72
C PHE A 144 20.90 -8.71 11.95
N THR A 145 21.00 -8.21 13.19
CA THR A 145 22.11 -7.36 13.63
C THR A 145 22.91 -8.07 14.72
N GLU A 146 22.25 -8.38 15.84
CA GLU A 146 22.80 -9.11 16.98
C GLU A 146 21.70 -9.99 17.62
N ALA A 147 22.07 -11.10 18.25
CA ALA A 147 21.11 -12.00 18.86
C ALA A 147 20.31 -11.30 20.00
N GLY A 148 18.99 -11.34 19.91
CA GLY A 148 18.08 -10.78 20.92
C GLY A 148 17.90 -9.26 20.86
N LYS A 149 18.55 -8.56 19.92
CA LYS A 149 18.37 -7.12 19.71
C LYS A 149 17.49 -6.86 18.48
N ARG A 150 16.52 -5.95 18.61
CA ARG A 150 15.69 -5.53 17.49
C ARG A 150 16.56 -4.86 16.41
N SER A 151 16.46 -5.35 15.18
CA SER A 151 17.02 -4.69 14.00
C SER A 151 16.09 -3.56 13.56
N TYR A 152 16.64 -2.43 13.13
CA TYR A 152 15.89 -1.23 12.69
C TYR A 152 14.84 -0.76 13.72
N PRO A 153 15.27 -0.35 14.93
CA PRO A 153 14.35 0.11 15.98
C PRO A 153 13.53 1.35 15.59
N GLU A 154 14.00 2.13 14.61
CA GLU A 154 13.35 3.31 14.04
C GLU A 154 12.14 3.01 13.15
N VAL A 155 11.99 1.76 12.68
CA VAL A 155 10.87 1.35 11.82
C VAL A 155 9.72 0.87 12.69
N GLU A 156 8.56 1.52 12.59
CA GLU A 156 7.33 1.21 13.32
C GLU A 156 6.30 0.47 12.45
N LEU A 157 5.20 0.04 13.09
CA LEU A 157 4.08 -0.58 12.37
C LEU A 157 3.38 0.46 11.50
N GLY A 158 3.14 0.14 10.24
CA GLY A 158 2.52 1.02 9.25
C GLY A 158 3.51 1.95 8.53
N ASP A 159 4.80 1.89 8.87
CA ASP A 159 5.82 2.65 8.15
C ASP A 159 6.00 2.12 6.73
N MET A 160 6.19 3.05 5.80
CA MET A 160 6.54 2.76 4.42
C MET A 160 8.06 2.77 4.30
N VAL A 161 8.64 1.63 3.94
CA VAL A 161 10.08 1.40 3.97
C VAL A 161 10.60 0.93 2.61
N SER A 162 11.82 1.36 2.28
CA SER A 162 12.62 0.75 1.22
C SER A 162 13.46 -0.37 1.84
N VAL A 163 13.21 -1.59 1.41
CA VAL A 163 13.90 -2.80 1.85
C VAL A 163 14.78 -3.31 0.74
N SER A 164 16.05 -3.56 1.04
CA SER A 164 16.97 -4.25 0.14
C SER A 164 17.59 -5.46 0.80
N GLY A 165 17.63 -6.57 0.07
CA GLY A 165 18.06 -7.85 0.63
C GLY A 165 18.07 -8.97 -0.39
N GLU A 166 18.57 -10.13 0.02
CA GLU A 166 18.61 -11.32 -0.82
C GLU A 166 17.32 -12.14 -0.67
N VAL A 167 16.70 -12.52 -1.78
CA VAL A 167 15.51 -13.39 -1.74
C VAL A 167 15.95 -14.82 -1.53
N MET A 168 15.53 -15.40 -0.41
CA MET A 168 15.83 -16.77 -0.03
C MET A 168 14.55 -17.59 0.11
N MET A 169 14.70 -18.92 0.05
CA MET A 169 13.60 -19.84 0.28
C MET A 169 13.90 -20.66 1.53
N ARG A 170 13.09 -20.49 2.56
CA ARG A 170 13.28 -21.09 3.88
C ARG A 170 12.04 -21.88 4.27
N ASN A 171 12.20 -23.18 4.53
CA ASN A 171 11.09 -24.09 4.84
C ASN A 171 9.95 -24.07 3.80
N GLY A 172 10.28 -23.82 2.53
CA GLY A 172 9.29 -23.72 1.45
C GLY A 172 8.57 -22.38 1.33
N GLN A 173 8.88 -21.40 2.19
CA GLN A 173 8.37 -20.02 2.12
C GLN A 173 9.45 -19.08 1.59
N LEU A 174 9.03 -18.02 0.88
CA LEU A 174 9.92 -16.94 0.50
C LEU A 174 10.25 -16.08 1.72
N GLN A 175 11.49 -15.62 1.78
CA GLN A 175 11.97 -14.72 2.82
C GLN A 175 13.06 -13.81 2.25
N ILE A 176 12.99 -12.52 2.56
CA ILE A 176 14.04 -11.57 2.21
C ILE A 176 15.03 -11.49 3.37
N GLU A 177 16.29 -11.81 3.15
CA GLU A 177 17.35 -11.55 4.13
C GLU A 177 17.79 -10.09 3.98
N VAL A 178 17.34 -9.25 4.91
CA VAL A 178 17.49 -7.78 4.84
C VAL A 178 18.95 -7.39 5.01
N SER A 179 19.48 -6.71 4.00
CA SER A 179 20.81 -6.09 4.03
C SER A 179 20.75 -4.61 4.43
N HIS A 180 19.71 -3.90 4.00
CA HIS A 180 19.46 -2.52 4.35
C HIS A 180 17.96 -2.22 4.31
N MET A 181 17.47 -1.41 5.25
CA MET A 181 16.10 -0.95 5.33
C MET A 181 16.10 0.52 5.79
N GLU A 182 15.33 1.36 5.11
CA GLU A 182 15.19 2.78 5.44
C GLU A 182 13.71 3.21 5.33
N VAL A 183 13.28 4.13 6.18
CA VAL A 183 11.96 4.76 6.05
C VAL A 183 12.00 5.68 4.84
N LEU A 184 10.99 5.56 3.97
CA LEU A 184 10.89 6.35 2.74
C LEU A 184 10.71 7.84 3.05
N THR A 185 11.10 8.69 2.09
CA THR A 185 10.79 10.12 2.15
C THR A 185 9.29 10.36 1.96
N GLU A 186 8.75 11.49 2.43
CA GLU A 186 7.31 11.80 2.33
C GLU A 186 6.75 11.65 0.90
N GLU A 187 7.52 12.07 -0.12
CA GLU A 187 7.13 11.94 -1.53
C GLU A 187 7.09 10.48 -1.99
N GLU A 188 8.10 9.68 -1.62
CA GLU A 188 8.15 8.25 -1.92
C GLU A 188 7.06 7.48 -1.16
N MET A 189 6.81 7.83 0.10
CA MET A 189 5.75 7.26 0.93
C MET A 189 4.37 7.44 0.28
N GLU A 190 4.06 8.66 -0.17
CA GLU A 190 2.77 8.91 -0.83
C GLU A 190 2.64 8.20 -2.17
N ALA A 191 3.75 8.01 -2.92
CA ALA A 191 3.73 7.20 -4.13
C ALA A 191 3.41 5.71 -3.83
N VAL A 192 4.00 5.13 -2.79
CA VAL A 192 3.71 3.74 -2.36
C VAL A 192 2.29 3.62 -1.85
N ARG A 193 1.88 4.51 -0.94
CA ARG A 193 0.52 4.54 -0.38
C ARG A 193 -0.51 4.65 -1.49
N LYS A 194 -0.30 5.50 -2.48
CA LYS A 194 -1.19 5.64 -3.65
C LYS A 194 -1.28 4.34 -4.44
N ARG A 195 -0.16 3.65 -4.72
CA ARG A 195 -0.18 2.36 -5.43
C ARG A 195 -0.95 1.28 -4.68
N ILE A 196 -0.72 1.16 -3.37
CA ILE A 196 -1.43 0.21 -2.49
C ILE A 196 -2.93 0.56 -2.48
N ALA A 197 -3.26 1.84 -2.34
CA ALA A 197 -4.64 2.31 -2.33
C ALA A 197 -5.37 2.03 -3.65
N GLU A 198 -4.74 2.31 -4.80
CA GLU A 198 -5.29 2.04 -6.13
C GLU A 198 -5.52 0.54 -6.36
N ALA A 199 -4.56 -0.32 -6.00
CA ALA A 199 -4.71 -1.76 -6.14
C ALA A 199 -5.80 -2.31 -5.21
N THR A 200 -5.88 -1.79 -3.98
CA THR A 200 -6.96 -2.13 -3.04
C THR A 200 -8.31 -1.71 -3.61
N GLU A 201 -8.41 -0.51 -4.20
CA GLU A 201 -9.63 0.01 -4.82
C GLU A 201 -10.11 -0.89 -5.96
N GLU A 202 -9.20 -1.29 -6.85
CA GLU A 202 -9.50 -2.22 -7.95
C GLU A 202 -9.92 -3.61 -7.44
N ARG A 203 -9.21 -4.15 -6.45
CA ARG A 203 -9.54 -5.45 -5.83
C ARG A 203 -10.90 -5.42 -5.12
N ALA A 204 -11.24 -4.29 -4.52
CA ALA A 204 -12.51 -4.07 -3.84
C ALA A 204 -13.71 -4.09 -4.78
N LYS A 205 -13.55 -3.83 -6.09
CA LYS A 205 -14.67 -3.81 -7.02
C LYS A 205 -15.43 -5.15 -7.03
N PRO A 206 -16.75 -5.14 -6.81
CA PRO A 206 -17.56 -6.35 -6.89
C PRO A 206 -17.62 -6.84 -8.35
N LYS A 207 -17.83 -8.14 -8.53
CA LYS A 207 -18.08 -8.71 -9.86
C LYS A 207 -19.42 -8.19 -10.38
N ASP A 208 -19.47 -7.84 -11.66
CA ASP A 208 -20.73 -7.54 -12.32
C ASP A 208 -21.50 -8.86 -12.56
N MET A 209 -22.68 -8.96 -11.95
CA MET A 209 -23.53 -10.14 -11.99
C MET A 209 -24.99 -9.74 -12.20
N PRO A 210 -25.81 -10.61 -12.82
CA PRO A 210 -27.25 -10.41 -12.85
C PRO A 210 -27.86 -10.60 -11.46
N PHE A 211 -28.92 -9.85 -11.18
CA PHE A 211 -29.77 -10.06 -10.01
C PHE A 211 -30.47 -11.42 -10.06
N LEU A 212 -30.96 -11.89 -8.90
CA LEU A 212 -31.73 -13.13 -8.77
C LEU A 212 -33.09 -13.04 -9.45
N ILE A 213 -33.63 -11.82 -9.57
CA ILE A 213 -34.91 -11.53 -10.22
C ILE A 213 -34.76 -10.41 -11.24
N GLU A 214 -35.66 -10.39 -12.22
CA GLU A 214 -35.81 -9.25 -13.13
C GLU A 214 -36.53 -8.11 -12.40
N SER A 215 -35.88 -6.95 -12.25
CA SER A 215 -36.46 -5.76 -11.63
C SER A 215 -35.82 -4.48 -12.18
N GLU A 216 -36.63 -3.60 -12.76
CA GLU A 216 -36.17 -2.30 -13.25
C GLU A 216 -35.60 -1.42 -12.12
N VAL A 217 -36.18 -1.51 -10.92
CA VAL A 217 -35.71 -0.77 -9.73
C VAL A 217 -34.32 -1.25 -9.32
N LEU A 218 -34.09 -2.58 -9.24
CA LEU A 218 -32.78 -3.13 -8.89
C LEU A 218 -31.70 -2.76 -9.93
N GLU A 219 -32.02 -2.81 -11.22
CA GLU A 219 -31.10 -2.39 -12.28
C GLU A 219 -30.70 -0.92 -12.16
N LYS A 220 -31.63 -0.04 -11.77
CA LYS A 220 -31.31 1.37 -11.49
C LYS A 220 -30.51 1.55 -10.20
N LEU A 221 -30.73 0.73 -9.18
CA LEU A 221 -29.97 0.76 -7.91
C LEU A 221 -28.57 0.15 -8.05
N LYS A 222 -28.33 -0.67 -9.06
CA LYS A 222 -27.10 -1.45 -9.24
C LYS A 222 -25.81 -0.64 -9.07
N PRO A 223 -25.65 0.58 -9.63
CA PRO A 223 -24.43 1.36 -9.44
C PRO A 223 -24.16 1.70 -7.97
N GLU A 224 -25.19 2.11 -7.22
CA GLU A 224 -25.03 2.45 -5.79
C GLU A 224 -24.85 1.19 -4.94
N MET A 225 -25.52 0.09 -5.27
CA MET A 225 -25.29 -1.21 -4.61
C MET A 225 -23.85 -1.72 -4.82
N GLN A 226 -23.31 -1.57 -6.03
CA GLN A 226 -21.91 -1.91 -6.33
C GLN A 226 -20.94 -1.03 -5.55
N LYS A 227 -21.24 0.26 -5.39
CA LYS A 227 -20.46 1.19 -4.57
C LYS A 227 -20.48 0.76 -3.09
N VAL A 228 -21.65 0.42 -2.53
CA VAL A 228 -21.75 -0.11 -1.15
C VAL A 228 -20.96 -1.41 -0.99
N ALA A 229 -21.11 -2.35 -1.93
CA ALA A 229 -20.35 -3.60 -1.91
C ALA A 229 -18.84 -3.35 -1.97
N GLN A 230 -18.38 -2.41 -2.80
CA GLN A 230 -16.98 -2.02 -2.91
C GLN A 230 -16.45 -1.44 -1.59
N ILE A 231 -17.21 -0.55 -0.93
CA ILE A 231 -16.83 0.02 0.38
C ILE A 231 -16.66 -1.08 1.43
N ILE A 232 -17.61 -2.02 1.51
CA ILE A 232 -17.56 -3.15 2.45
C ILE A 232 -16.34 -4.05 2.15
N ARG A 233 -16.12 -4.41 0.89
CA ARG A 233 -14.96 -5.22 0.47
C ARG A 233 -13.63 -4.52 0.78
N LYS A 234 -13.55 -3.21 0.57
CA LYS A 234 -12.37 -2.40 0.90
C LYS A 234 -12.12 -2.36 2.40
N ALA A 235 -13.16 -2.21 3.22
CA ALA A 235 -13.03 -2.26 4.68
C ALA A 235 -12.40 -3.59 5.13
N ILE A 236 -12.84 -4.72 4.56
CA ILE A 236 -12.27 -6.05 4.82
C ILE A 236 -10.81 -6.13 4.39
N PHE A 237 -10.48 -5.75 3.16
CA PHE A 237 -9.09 -5.82 2.65
C PHE A 237 -8.11 -4.89 3.37
N THR A 238 -8.61 -3.89 4.09
CA THR A 238 -7.80 -2.94 4.84
C THR A 238 -7.87 -3.13 6.35
N ASN A 239 -8.45 -4.25 6.81
CA ASN A 239 -8.66 -4.58 8.23
C ASN A 239 -9.38 -3.46 9.01
N GLN A 240 -10.32 -2.76 8.35
CA GLN A 240 -11.20 -1.82 9.01
C GLN A 240 -12.39 -2.59 9.60
N PRO A 241 -12.66 -2.48 10.92
CA PRO A 241 -13.83 -3.11 11.52
C PRO A 241 -15.14 -2.63 10.90
N ILE A 242 -16.17 -3.48 10.90
CA ILE A 242 -17.51 -3.18 10.39
C ILE A 242 -18.51 -3.43 11.51
N VAL A 243 -19.29 -2.40 11.84
CA VAL A 243 -20.44 -2.49 12.74
C VAL A 243 -21.71 -2.46 11.90
N LEU A 244 -22.40 -3.60 11.80
CA LEU A 244 -23.65 -3.73 11.08
C LEU A 244 -24.82 -3.52 12.04
N ARG A 245 -25.52 -2.40 11.87
CA ARG A 245 -26.76 -2.05 12.58
C ARG A 245 -27.98 -2.38 11.73
N HIS A 246 -29.01 -2.94 12.34
CA HIS A 246 -30.24 -3.25 11.62
C HIS A 246 -31.49 -3.15 12.49
N HIS A 247 -32.65 -2.89 11.89
CA HIS A 247 -33.91 -2.95 12.63
C HIS A 247 -34.17 -4.36 13.17
N ALA A 248 -34.71 -4.43 14.39
CA ALA A 248 -34.93 -5.69 15.11
C ALA A 248 -36.24 -6.40 14.71
N ASP A 249 -36.54 -6.47 13.42
CA ASP A 249 -37.69 -7.19 12.88
C ASP A 249 -37.26 -8.29 11.88
N ALA A 250 -38.23 -8.90 11.20
CA ALA A 250 -37.93 -9.98 10.27
C ALA A 250 -37.13 -9.52 9.03
N ASP A 251 -37.43 -8.35 8.47
CA ASP A 251 -36.78 -7.90 7.24
C ASP A 251 -35.35 -7.44 7.53
N GLY A 252 -35.15 -6.61 8.55
CA GLY A 252 -33.84 -6.17 9.00
C GLY A 252 -32.93 -7.32 9.44
N ILE A 253 -33.46 -8.32 10.16
CA ILE A 253 -32.67 -9.51 10.53
C ILE A 253 -32.25 -10.30 9.27
N VAL A 254 -33.16 -10.53 8.32
CA VAL A 254 -32.84 -11.26 7.08
C VAL A 254 -31.80 -10.50 6.26
N ALA A 255 -31.93 -9.19 6.14
CA ALA A 255 -30.99 -8.34 5.44
C ALA A 255 -29.59 -8.43 6.07
N ALA A 256 -29.51 -8.23 7.38
CA ALA A 256 -28.28 -8.22 8.14
C ALA A 256 -27.56 -9.58 8.16
N VAL A 257 -28.30 -10.68 8.36
CA VAL A 257 -27.71 -12.03 8.38
C VAL A 257 -27.21 -12.42 6.99
N SER A 258 -27.88 -12.00 5.92
CA SER A 258 -27.42 -12.25 4.54
C SER A 258 -26.07 -11.60 4.29
N VAL A 259 -25.93 -10.32 4.67
CA VAL A 259 -24.69 -9.56 4.51
C VAL A 259 -23.60 -10.03 5.47
N GLU A 260 -23.92 -10.34 6.73
CA GLU A 260 -23.00 -10.94 7.71
C GLU A 260 -22.33 -12.19 7.14
N LYS A 261 -23.11 -13.11 6.55
CA LYS A 261 -22.56 -14.34 5.98
C LYS A 261 -21.55 -14.06 4.86
N ALA A 262 -21.84 -13.11 3.97
CA ALA A 262 -20.94 -12.73 2.90
C ALA A 262 -19.67 -12.05 3.41
N ILE A 263 -19.78 -11.16 4.41
CA ILE A 263 -18.63 -10.49 5.03
C ILE A 263 -17.72 -11.51 5.71
N LEU A 264 -18.28 -12.39 6.54
CA LEU A 264 -17.50 -13.42 7.25
C LEU A 264 -16.85 -14.41 6.28
N ALA A 265 -17.54 -14.77 5.19
CA ALA A 265 -16.95 -15.61 4.14
C ALA A 265 -15.75 -14.92 3.48
N LEU A 266 -15.86 -13.63 3.15
CA LEU A 266 -14.75 -12.89 2.56
C LEU A 266 -13.59 -12.71 3.54
N ILE A 267 -13.85 -12.45 4.83
CA ILE A 267 -12.79 -12.40 5.86
C ILE A 267 -12.02 -13.73 5.93
N ARG A 268 -12.71 -14.86 5.86
CA ARG A 268 -12.07 -16.19 5.85
C ARG A 268 -11.25 -16.44 4.59
N ASP A 269 -11.73 -16.00 3.42
CA ASP A 269 -10.99 -16.10 2.16
C ASP A 269 -9.69 -15.28 2.19
N GLU A 270 -9.65 -14.19 2.96
CA GLU A 270 -8.44 -13.40 3.24
C GLU A 270 -7.53 -14.00 4.32
N GLY A 271 -7.84 -15.21 4.79
CA GLY A 271 -7.05 -15.93 5.79
C GLY A 271 -7.37 -15.55 7.24
N GLY A 272 -8.45 -14.82 7.48
CA GLY A 272 -8.94 -14.50 8.82
C GLY A 272 -9.43 -15.75 9.57
N ASP A 273 -9.06 -15.85 10.85
CA ASP A 273 -9.55 -16.86 11.77
C ASP A 273 -10.74 -16.34 12.60
N GLN A 274 -11.23 -17.15 13.55
CA GLN A 274 -12.40 -16.80 14.37
C GLN A 274 -12.16 -15.57 15.26
N ASP A 275 -10.92 -15.34 15.70
CA ASP A 275 -10.56 -14.16 16.47
C ASP A 275 -10.60 -12.92 15.55
N THR A 276 -10.10 -13.04 14.33
CA THR A 276 -10.18 -12.00 13.29
C THR A 276 -11.64 -11.64 12.96
N GLU A 277 -12.50 -12.65 12.78
CA GLU A 277 -13.95 -12.43 12.57
C GLU A 277 -14.56 -11.59 13.71
N SER A 278 -14.24 -11.95 14.96
CA SER A 278 -14.79 -11.30 16.15
C SER A 278 -14.31 -9.85 16.34
N HIS A 279 -13.12 -9.52 15.83
CA HIS A 279 -12.57 -8.17 15.89
C HIS A 279 -13.01 -7.29 14.72
N LEU A 280 -13.14 -7.86 13.52
CA LEU A 280 -13.43 -7.11 12.31
C LEU A 280 -14.92 -6.97 12.02
N PHE A 281 -15.79 -7.80 12.61
CA PHE A 281 -17.21 -7.72 12.33
C PHE A 281 -18.06 -7.84 13.59
N LYS A 282 -19.02 -6.93 13.72
CA LYS A 282 -20.05 -6.97 14.76
C LYS A 282 -21.41 -6.63 14.19
N ARG A 283 -22.36 -7.55 14.33
CA ARG A 283 -23.78 -7.25 14.10
C ARG A 283 -24.46 -6.85 15.40
N ALA A 284 -25.20 -5.75 15.37
CA ALA A 284 -25.96 -5.25 16.51
C ALA A 284 -27.37 -4.82 16.08
N PRO A 285 -28.44 -5.40 16.63
CA PRO A 285 -29.79 -4.95 16.33
C PRO A 285 -30.08 -3.59 16.98
N SER A 286 -30.88 -2.77 16.31
CA SER A 286 -31.47 -1.54 16.83
C SER A 286 -32.95 -1.77 17.08
N LYS A 287 -33.40 -1.41 18.29
CA LYS A 287 -34.78 -1.62 18.71
C LYS A 287 -35.72 -0.58 18.10
N ALA A 288 -35.26 0.66 18.02
CA ALA A 288 -35.97 1.71 17.31
C ALA A 288 -35.78 1.56 15.78
N PRO A 289 -36.72 2.09 14.98
CA PRO A 289 -36.62 2.14 13.52
C PRO A 289 -35.70 3.28 13.04
N PHE A 290 -34.64 3.60 13.80
CA PHE A 290 -33.61 4.59 13.48
C PHE A 290 -32.38 4.35 14.39
N TYR A 291 -31.27 4.99 14.09
CA TYR A 291 -30.02 4.88 14.82
C TYR A 291 -30.06 5.74 16.08
N GLU A 292 -30.32 5.12 17.24
CA GLU A 292 -30.42 5.85 18.51
C GLU A 292 -29.07 6.41 18.96
N ILE A 293 -29.10 7.54 19.67
CA ILE A 293 -27.90 8.13 20.30
C ILE A 293 -27.23 7.13 21.24
N GLU A 294 -28.01 6.30 21.95
CA GLU A 294 -27.46 5.24 22.80
C GLU A 294 -26.68 4.20 21.98
N ASP A 295 -27.17 3.87 20.79
CA ASP A 295 -26.54 2.88 19.91
C ASP A 295 -25.20 3.38 19.38
N VAL A 296 -25.14 4.60 18.83
CA VAL A 296 -23.86 5.17 18.35
C VAL A 296 -22.88 5.41 19.49
N THR A 297 -23.36 5.81 20.67
CA THR A 297 -22.50 5.98 21.86
C THR A 297 -21.87 4.66 22.27
N ARG A 298 -22.65 3.57 22.24
CA ARG A 298 -22.16 2.22 22.55
C ARG A 298 -21.15 1.75 21.50
N ASP A 299 -21.42 1.99 20.22
CA ASP A 299 -20.53 1.60 19.13
C ASP A 299 -19.19 2.34 19.22
N LEU A 300 -19.23 3.64 19.54
CA LEU A 300 -18.03 4.45 19.79
C LEU A 300 -17.26 4.00 21.03
N ASP A 301 -17.93 3.67 22.14
CA ASP A 301 -17.25 3.20 23.36
C ASP A 301 -16.44 1.92 23.09
N PHE A 302 -16.99 0.98 22.31
CA PHE A 302 -16.25 -0.20 21.88
C PHE A 302 -15.11 0.16 20.92
N ALA A 303 -15.40 0.90 19.85
CA ALA A 303 -14.41 1.27 18.83
C ALA A 303 -13.20 2.02 19.39
N LEU A 304 -13.43 2.99 20.29
CA LEU A 304 -12.36 3.77 20.90
C LEU A 304 -11.51 2.93 21.86
N ARG A 305 -12.11 2.00 22.59
CA ARG A 305 -11.36 1.07 23.45
C ARG A 305 -10.46 0.15 22.63
N ASP A 306 -10.98 -0.38 21.53
CA ASP A 306 -10.22 -1.29 20.67
C ASP A 306 -9.14 -0.54 19.88
N ASN A 307 -9.40 0.69 19.46
CA ASN A 307 -8.39 1.58 18.89
C ASN A 307 -7.24 1.84 19.87
N VAL A 308 -7.53 2.19 21.13
CA VAL A 308 -6.49 2.47 22.14
C VAL A 308 -5.73 1.20 22.54
N ARG A 309 -6.41 0.06 22.65
CA ARG A 309 -5.78 -1.20 23.12
C ARG A 309 -5.01 -1.94 22.05
N PHE A 310 -5.52 -1.93 20.82
CA PHE A 310 -5.05 -2.80 19.74
C PHE A 310 -4.63 -2.03 18.49
N GLY A 311 -4.76 -0.70 18.47
CA GLY A 311 -4.45 0.12 17.29
C GLY A 311 -5.42 -0.07 16.14
N GLN A 312 -6.60 -0.65 16.37
CA GLN A 312 -7.59 -0.91 15.32
C GLN A 312 -8.10 0.39 14.71
N LYS A 313 -8.39 0.37 13.40
CA LYS A 313 -9.06 1.48 12.72
C LYS A 313 -10.46 1.68 13.30
N LEU A 314 -10.96 2.91 13.23
CA LEU A 314 -12.36 3.18 13.56
C LEU A 314 -13.29 2.50 12.55
N PRO A 315 -14.45 2.00 12.98
CA PRO A 315 -15.27 1.13 12.16
C PRO A 315 -15.98 1.86 11.01
N LEU A 316 -16.29 1.11 9.97
CA LEU A 316 -17.38 1.40 9.04
C LEU A 316 -18.72 1.07 9.72
N ILE A 317 -19.65 2.02 9.75
CA ILE A 317 -21.01 1.78 10.19
C ILE A 317 -21.86 1.40 8.98
N LEU A 318 -22.41 0.19 8.99
CA LEU A 318 -23.30 -0.32 7.96
C LEU A 318 -24.73 -0.41 8.52
N MET A 319 -25.61 0.44 8.04
CA MET A 319 -27.02 0.47 8.42
C MET A 319 -27.85 -0.35 7.43
N MET A 320 -28.69 -1.25 7.94
CA MET A 320 -29.62 -2.05 7.15
C MET A 320 -31.04 -1.91 7.69
N ASP A 321 -32.01 -1.69 6.82
CA ASP A 321 -33.44 -1.56 7.20
C ASP A 321 -33.75 -0.43 8.19
N ASN A 322 -32.85 0.55 8.28
CA ASN A 322 -32.92 1.79 9.07
C ASN A 322 -31.91 2.77 8.44
N GLY A 323 -31.96 4.06 8.79
CA GLY A 323 -30.91 5.01 8.43
C GLY A 323 -31.29 6.07 7.40
N SER A 324 -32.52 6.02 6.87
CA SER A 324 -32.94 6.92 5.80
C SER A 324 -33.64 8.20 6.28
N THR A 325 -33.90 8.38 7.59
CA THR A 325 -34.80 9.44 8.06
C THR A 325 -34.10 10.47 8.95
N GLU A 326 -34.72 11.64 9.12
CA GLU A 326 -34.17 12.73 9.95
C GLU A 326 -33.88 12.30 11.40
N GLU A 327 -34.59 11.28 11.91
CA GLU A 327 -34.37 10.71 13.24
C GLU A 327 -32.97 10.10 13.42
N ASP A 328 -32.30 9.69 12.33
CA ASP A 328 -30.93 9.17 12.35
C ASP A 328 -29.87 10.29 12.47
N GLU A 329 -30.19 11.52 12.05
CA GLU A 329 -29.22 12.61 11.95
C GLU A 329 -28.47 12.94 13.25
N PRO A 330 -29.09 12.94 14.44
CA PRO A 330 -28.37 13.21 15.68
C PRO A 330 -27.20 12.24 15.87
N SER A 331 -27.41 10.96 15.55
CA SER A 331 -26.37 9.93 15.66
C SER A 331 -25.32 10.06 14.57
N TYR A 332 -25.73 10.47 13.36
CA TYR A 332 -24.79 10.73 12.26
C TYR A 332 -23.87 11.92 12.54
N LYS A 333 -24.38 12.99 13.16
CA LYS A 333 -23.58 14.14 13.60
C LYS A 333 -22.51 13.71 14.62
N VAL A 334 -22.86 12.82 15.55
CA VAL A 334 -21.90 12.25 16.49
C VAL A 334 -20.84 11.42 15.75
N ALA A 335 -21.27 10.52 14.85
CA ALA A 335 -20.36 9.68 14.06
C ALA A 335 -19.36 10.52 13.21
N GLN A 336 -19.83 11.61 12.60
CA GLN A 336 -18.99 12.51 11.81
C GLN A 336 -17.89 13.22 12.62
N ILE A 337 -18.15 13.59 13.87
CA ILE A 337 -17.15 14.21 14.75
C ILE A 337 -15.92 13.29 14.92
N TYR A 338 -16.15 11.97 14.92
CA TYR A 338 -15.11 10.95 15.02
C TYR A 338 -14.62 10.45 13.66
N GLY A 339 -15.16 10.96 12.55
CA GLY A 339 -14.79 10.54 11.20
C GLY A 339 -15.23 9.11 10.86
N LEU A 340 -16.30 8.60 11.47
CA LEU A 340 -16.85 7.28 11.14
C LEU A 340 -17.57 7.34 9.77
N PRO A 341 -17.17 6.53 8.78
CA PRO A 341 -17.94 6.41 7.55
C PRO A 341 -19.23 5.64 7.82
N ILE A 342 -20.35 6.13 7.28
CA ILE A 342 -21.67 5.50 7.39
C ILE A 342 -22.19 5.18 5.99
N VAL A 343 -22.72 3.97 5.83
CA VAL A 343 -23.38 3.50 4.61
C VAL A 343 -24.74 2.94 4.97
N VAL A 344 -25.77 3.29 4.19
CA VAL A 344 -27.17 2.90 4.43
C VAL A 344 -27.69 2.05 3.28
N VAL A 345 -28.39 0.97 3.63
CA VAL A 345 -29.15 0.10 2.73
C VAL A 345 -30.54 -0.10 3.33
N ASP A 346 -31.50 0.66 2.84
CA ASP A 346 -32.81 0.78 3.47
C ASP A 346 -33.89 0.99 2.40
N HIS A 347 -35.14 0.83 2.80
CA HIS A 347 -36.30 0.94 1.93
C HIS A 347 -37.44 1.78 2.53
N HIS A 348 -37.23 2.41 3.69
CA HIS A 348 -38.12 3.45 4.20
C HIS A 348 -38.02 4.71 3.34
N HIS A 349 -39.06 5.56 3.35
CA HIS A 349 -39.02 6.80 2.57
C HIS A 349 -37.90 7.70 3.10
N PRO A 350 -36.92 8.09 2.26
CA PRO A 350 -35.79 8.87 2.72
C PRO A 350 -36.16 10.34 2.91
N ASP A 351 -35.54 10.97 3.91
CA ASP A 351 -35.52 12.43 4.05
C ASP A 351 -34.26 12.98 3.37
N GLU A 352 -34.42 13.99 2.49
CA GLU A 352 -33.34 14.54 1.66
C GLU A 352 -32.13 15.04 2.46
N SER A 353 -32.32 15.41 3.72
CA SER A 353 -31.27 15.93 4.59
C SER A 353 -30.28 14.87 5.08
N THR A 354 -30.63 13.58 5.00
CA THR A 354 -29.80 12.49 5.53
C THR A 354 -28.56 12.18 4.68
N ASP A 355 -28.67 12.30 3.36
CA ASP A 355 -27.61 11.93 2.40
C ASP A 355 -26.29 12.68 2.62
N GLN A 356 -26.32 13.90 3.14
CA GLN A 356 -25.11 14.69 3.40
C GLN A 356 -24.19 14.05 4.45
N TYR A 357 -24.72 13.12 5.26
CA TYR A 357 -23.96 12.43 6.30
C TYR A 357 -23.40 11.08 5.83
N LEU A 358 -23.87 10.57 4.69
CA LEU A 358 -23.65 9.20 4.23
C LEU A 358 -22.60 9.14 3.13
N VAL A 359 -21.78 8.09 3.15
CA VAL A 359 -20.82 7.81 2.06
C VAL A 359 -21.54 7.23 0.84
N ALA A 360 -22.55 6.41 1.11
CA ALA A 360 -23.40 5.77 0.11
C ALA A 360 -24.76 5.45 0.73
N HIS A 361 -25.83 5.57 -0.07
CA HIS A 361 -27.20 5.34 0.36
C HIS A 361 -27.98 4.61 -0.73
N VAL A 362 -28.20 3.32 -0.51
CA VAL A 362 -29.04 2.48 -1.36
C VAL A 362 -30.47 2.53 -0.84
N ASN A 363 -31.35 3.17 -1.60
CA ASN A 363 -32.76 3.26 -1.29
C ASN A 363 -33.63 3.26 -2.57
N PRO A 364 -34.62 2.37 -2.72
CA PRO A 364 -35.49 2.30 -3.90
C PRO A 364 -36.15 3.63 -4.29
N TYR A 365 -36.49 4.48 -3.31
CA TYR A 365 -37.12 5.78 -3.58
C TYR A 365 -36.22 6.71 -4.40
N HIS A 366 -34.89 6.60 -4.28
CA HIS A 366 -33.94 7.42 -5.05
C HIS A 366 -33.99 7.17 -6.57
N VAL A 367 -34.53 6.02 -6.99
CA VAL A 367 -34.63 5.64 -8.40
C VAL A 367 -36.07 5.54 -8.91
N GLY A 368 -37.03 6.10 -8.15
CA GLY A 368 -38.45 6.06 -8.47
C GLY A 368 -39.13 4.72 -8.17
N GLY A 369 -38.51 3.89 -7.34
CA GLY A 369 -39.15 2.71 -6.75
C GLY A 369 -39.98 3.06 -5.52
N ASP A 370 -40.36 2.04 -4.75
CA ASP A 370 -41.14 2.16 -3.52
C ASP A 370 -40.68 1.16 -2.45
N PHE A 371 -41.40 1.12 -1.33
CA PHE A 371 -41.13 0.20 -0.22
C PHE A 371 -41.23 -1.30 -0.57
N GLY A 372 -41.72 -1.66 -1.77
CA GLY A 372 -41.91 -3.05 -2.19
C GLY A 372 -40.62 -3.81 -2.45
N VAL A 373 -39.50 -3.10 -2.67
CA VAL A 373 -38.16 -3.69 -2.66
C VAL A 373 -37.61 -3.58 -1.24
N THR A 374 -37.79 -4.64 -0.46
CA THR A 374 -37.51 -4.63 0.98
C THR A 374 -36.01 -4.69 1.29
N ALA A 375 -35.61 -4.33 2.52
CA ALA A 375 -34.23 -4.39 2.94
C ALA A 375 -33.67 -5.83 2.88
N GLY A 376 -34.50 -6.84 3.15
CA GLY A 376 -34.13 -8.25 2.96
C GLY A 376 -33.76 -8.60 1.51
N MET A 377 -34.50 -8.06 0.53
CA MET A 377 -34.19 -8.25 -0.90
C MET A 377 -32.88 -7.55 -1.27
N LEU A 378 -32.72 -6.29 -0.85
CA LEU A 378 -31.49 -5.52 -1.07
C LEU A 378 -30.28 -6.20 -0.41
N GLY A 379 -30.43 -6.69 0.81
CA GLY A 379 -29.40 -7.38 1.57
C GLY A 379 -28.96 -8.70 0.92
N ALA A 380 -29.89 -9.45 0.34
CA ALA A 380 -29.58 -10.68 -0.40
C ALA A 380 -28.72 -10.40 -1.65
N GLU A 381 -29.08 -9.37 -2.44
CA GLU A 381 -28.32 -9.01 -3.63
C GLU A 381 -26.97 -8.37 -3.28
N LEU A 382 -26.93 -7.53 -2.24
CA LEU A 382 -25.71 -6.94 -1.74
C LEU A 382 -24.74 -8.02 -1.24
N ALA A 383 -25.24 -9.03 -0.51
CA ALA A 383 -24.43 -10.16 -0.06
C ALA A 383 -23.75 -10.86 -1.24
N ARG A 384 -24.46 -11.09 -2.35
CA ARG A 384 -23.88 -11.67 -3.58
C ARG A 384 -22.79 -10.79 -4.19
N MET A 385 -22.95 -9.47 -4.15
CA MET A 385 -21.92 -8.54 -4.64
C MET A 385 -20.67 -8.52 -3.75
N ILE A 386 -20.86 -8.64 -2.43
CA ILE A 386 -19.75 -8.72 -1.46
C ILE A 386 -19.00 -10.04 -1.64
N HIS A 387 -19.73 -11.17 -1.65
CA HIS A 387 -19.17 -12.50 -1.79
C HIS A 387 -20.09 -13.39 -2.65
N PRO A 388 -19.71 -13.69 -3.90
CA PRO A 388 -20.59 -14.38 -4.85
C PRO A 388 -20.64 -15.92 -4.71
N GLY A 389 -20.01 -16.53 -3.70
CA GLY A 389 -19.80 -17.99 -3.61
C GLY A 389 -20.22 -18.63 -2.29
#